data_AF-A0A963HP72-F1
#
_entry.id   AF-A0A963HP72-F1
#
_cell.length_a   1.000
_cell.length_b   1.000
_cell.length_c   1.000
_cell.angle_alpha   90.00
_cell.angle_beta   90.00
_cell.angle_gamma   90.00
#
_symmetry.space_group_name_H-M   'P 1'
#
loop_
_entity.id
_entity.type
_entity.pdbx_description
1 polymer ?
#
loop_
_entity_poly.entity_id
_entity_poly.type
_entity_poly.pdbx_seq_one_letter_code
_entity_poly.pdbx_strand_id
1 'polypeptide(L)' 'MFGKLYNLYWRIRNTRNRSIKRRYYRYVAVEKKRLIESGVDPEELRLLCRALSGRLNLHAERRLAAYRKNQLKGQISS' A
#
# COMPACT_ATOMS: atom_id res chain seq x y z
N MET A 1 -4.28 1.29 10.90
CA MET A 1 -5.02 1.27 9.62
C MET A 1 -4.45 0.27 8.60
N PHE A 2 -3.19 0.39 8.15
CA PHE A 2 -2.63 -0.44 7.06
C PHE A 2 -1.86 -1.72 7.47
N GLY A 3 -1.79 -2.07 8.76
CA GLY A 3 -0.89 -3.12 9.28
C GLY A 3 -1.01 -4.48 8.57
N LYS A 4 -2.23 -4.86 8.16
CA LYS A 4 -2.47 -6.09 7.41
C LYS A 4 -1.80 -6.08 6.02
N LEU A 5 -1.84 -4.96 5.30
CA LEU A 5 -1.14 -4.81 4.02
C LEU A 5 0.38 -4.93 4.19
N TYR A 6 0.95 -4.29 5.21
CA TYR A 6 2.39 -4.40 5.51
C TYR A 6 2.80 -5.86 5.73
N ASN A 7 2.02 -6.62 6.51
CA ASN A 7 2.28 -8.04 6.76
C ASN A 7 2.19 -8.87 5.46
N LEU A 8 1.14 -8.67 4.66
CA LEU A 8 0.96 -9.38 3.39
C LEU A 8 2.14 -9.11 2.43
N TYR A 9 2.55 -7.86 2.26
CA TYR A 9 3.70 -7.51 1.43
C TYR A 9 5.03 -8.01 2.00
N TRP A 10 5.20 -8.02 3.32
CA TRP A 10 6.35 -8.66 3.95
C TRP A 10 6.43 -10.15 3.60
N ARG A 11 5.32 -10.89 3.67
CA ARG A 11 5.27 -12.30 3.26
C ARG A 11 5.56 -12.50 1.77
N ILE A 12 5.05 -11.62 0.91
CA ILE A 12 5.32 -11.63 -0.54
C ILE A 12 6.82 -11.44 -0.82
N ARG A 13 7.48 -10.51 -0.10
CA ARG A 13 8.91 -10.22 -0.29
C ARG A 13 9.82 -11.34 0.20
N ASN A 14 9.43 -12.02 1.28
CA ASN A 14 10.27 -13.06 1.89
C ASN A 14 10.03 -14.46 1.31
N THR A 15 8.90 -14.72 0.64
CA THR A 15 8.67 -16.01 0.01
C THR A 15 9.34 -16.09 -1.37
N ARG A 16 9.98 -17.23 -1.68
CA ARG A 16 10.50 -17.53 -3.04
C ARG A 16 9.48 -18.29 -3.90
N ASN A 17 8.52 -18.97 -3.28
CA ASN A 17 7.55 -19.82 -3.96
C ASN A 17 6.48 -18.98 -4.71
N ARG A 18 6.39 -19.17 -6.02
CA ARG A 18 5.47 -18.43 -6.90
C ARG A 18 3.98 -18.65 -6.57
N SER A 19 3.58 -19.87 -6.21
CA SER A 19 2.19 -20.17 -5.84
C SER A 19 1.79 -19.43 -4.56
N ILE A 20 2.70 -19.43 -3.57
CA ILE A 20 2.51 -18.69 -2.32
C ILE A 20 2.43 -17.19 -2.57
N LYS A 21 3.30 -16.62 -3.44
CA LYS A 21 3.20 -15.20 -3.85
C LYS A 21 1.82 -14.88 -4.44
N ARG A 22 1.34 -15.70 -5.38
CA ARG A 22 0.02 -15.51 -6.01
C ARG A 22 -1.12 -15.57 -4.99
N ARG A 23 -1.05 -16.48 -4.01
CA ARG A 23 -2.01 -16.53 -2.90
C ARG A 23 -2.02 -15.22 -2.09
N TYR A 24 -0.85 -14.70 -1.70
CA TYR A 24 -0.79 -13.45 -0.94
C TYR A 24 -1.22 -12.23 -1.76
N TYR A 25 -0.93 -12.18 -3.06
CA TYR A 25 -1.47 -11.11 -3.93
C TYR A 25 -3.00 -11.13 -4.02
N ARG A 26 -3.63 -12.31 -3.99
CA ARG A 26 -5.10 -12.41 -3.88
C ARG A 26 -5.60 -11.84 -2.55
N TYR A 27 -4.92 -12.12 -1.45
CA TYR A 27 -5.26 -11.54 -0.14
C TYR A 27 -5.07 -10.03 -0.11
N VAL A 28 -4.04 -9.50 -0.77
CA VAL A 28 -3.86 -8.05 -0.96
C VAL A 28 -5.04 -7.45 -1.72
N ALA A 29 -5.53 -8.10 -2.78
CA ALA A 29 -6.67 -7.59 -3.53
C ALA A 29 -7.95 -7.47 -2.68
N VAL A 30 -8.23 -8.50 -1.87
CA VAL A 30 -9.36 -8.50 -0.92
C VAL A 30 -9.18 -7.39 0.13
N GLU A 31 -7.99 -7.24 0.69
CA GLU A 31 -7.72 -6.21 1.70
C GLU A 31 -7.80 -4.80 1.12
N LYS A 32 -7.35 -4.59 -0.12
CA LYS A 32 -7.50 -3.31 -0.82
C LYS A 32 -8.96 -2.94 -0.98
N LYS A 33 -9.80 -3.89 -1.41
CA LYS A 33 -11.24 -3.68 -1.55
C LYS A 33 -11.87 -3.27 -0.22
N ARG A 34 -11.59 -4.02 0.86
CA ARG A 34 -12.05 -3.71 2.23
C ARG A 34 -11.67 -2.29 2.67
N LEU A 35 -10.44 -1.86 2.37
CA LEU A 35 -9.97 -0.52 2.74
C LEU A 35 -10.71 0.58 1.98
N ILE A 36 -10.88 0.41 0.67
CA ILE A 36 -11.66 1.37 -0.15
C ILE A 36 -13.09 1.48 0.37
N GLU A 37 -13.73 0.34 0.67
CA GLU A 37 -15.08 0.30 1.25
C GLU A 37 -15.16 0.97 2.63
N SER A 38 -14.08 0.96 3.41
CA SER A 38 -13.99 1.68 4.68
C SER A 38 -13.67 3.18 4.55
N GLY A 39 -13.64 3.72 3.33
CA GLY A 39 -13.38 5.15 3.08
C GLY A 39 -11.90 5.53 2.96
N VAL A 40 -11.00 4.56 2.75
CA VAL A 40 -9.60 4.87 2.46
C VAL A 40 -9.49 5.46 1.05
N ASP A 41 -8.76 6.56 0.92
CA ASP A 41 -8.45 7.17 -0.38
C ASP A 41 -7.78 6.15 -1.34
N PRO A 42 -8.39 5.88 -2.52
CA PRO A 42 -7.85 4.93 -3.48
C PRO A 42 -6.44 5.29 -3.98
N GLU A 43 -6.12 6.58 -4.10
CA GLU A 43 -4.81 7.02 -4.59
C GLU A 43 -3.71 6.82 -3.55
N GLU A 44 -3.96 7.17 -2.27
CA GLU A 44 -3.05 6.84 -1.18
C GLU A 44 -2.78 5.33 -1.13
N LEU A 45 -3.83 4.52 -1.22
CA LEU A 45 -3.74 3.06 -1.19
C LEU A 45 -2.92 2.51 -2.37
N ARG A 46 -3.08 3.09 -3.57
CA ARG A 46 -2.31 2.72 -4.77
C ARG A 46 -0.82 3.02 -4.58
N LEU A 47 -0.50 4.21 -4.08
CA LEU A 47 0.87 4.65 -3.82
C LEU A 47 1.53 3.79 -2.73
N LEU A 48 0.79 3.47 -1.66
CA LEU A 48 1.24 2.58 -0.59
C LEU A 48 1.58 1.18 -1.12
N CYS A 49 0.66 0.56 -1.87
CA CYS A 49 0.89 -0.77 -2.46
C CYS A 49 2.13 -0.78 -3.38
N ARG A 50 2.35 0.30 -4.12
CA ARG A 50 3.52 0.43 -5.01
C ARG A 50 4.83 0.56 -4.22
N ALA A 51 4.84 1.33 -3.13
CA ALA A 51 5.98 1.43 -2.23
C ALA A 51 6.31 0.06 -1.59
N LEU A 52 5.29 -0.68 -1.15
CA LEU A 52 5.45 -1.98 -0.48
C LEU A 52 5.87 -3.14 -1.39
N SER A 53 5.62 -3.03 -2.70
CA SER A 53 5.92 -4.10 -3.67
C SER A 53 7.42 -4.44 -3.78
N GLY A 54 8.30 -3.48 -3.50
CA GLY A 54 9.75 -3.62 -3.55
C GLY A 54 10.42 -3.63 -2.18
N ARG A 55 11.71 -3.98 -2.14
CA ARG A 55 12.53 -3.83 -0.91
C ARG A 55 13.01 -2.39 -0.70
N LEU A 56 13.32 -1.66 -1.77
CA LEU A 56 13.94 -0.33 -1.74
C LEU A 56 13.36 0.56 -2.85
N ASN A 57 12.04 0.74 -2.88
CA ASN A 57 11.40 1.56 -3.91
C ASN A 57 11.35 3.04 -3.48
N LEU A 58 12.53 3.67 -3.38
CA LEU A 58 12.70 5.03 -2.87
C LEU A 58 11.86 6.05 -3.64
N HIS A 59 11.70 5.89 -4.94
CA HIS A 59 10.85 6.77 -5.75
C HIS A 59 9.37 6.65 -5.36
N ALA A 60 8.88 5.43 -5.14
CA ALA A 60 7.49 5.21 -4.72
C ALA A 60 7.26 5.70 -3.28
N GLU A 61 8.23 5.51 -2.38
CA GLU A 61 8.18 6.03 -1.02
C GLU A 61 8.14 7.56 -1.00
N ARG A 62 9.03 8.22 -1.76
CA ARG A 62 9.02 9.68 -1.91
C ARG A 62 7.69 10.19 -2.46
N ARG A 63 7.13 9.50 -3.45
CA ARG A 63 5.83 9.87 -4.03
C ARG A 63 4.69 9.75 -3.02
N LEU A 64 4.66 8.67 -2.23
CA LEU A 64 3.69 8.50 -1.15
C LEU A 64 3.83 9.59 -0.09
N ALA A 65 5.06 9.90 0.32
CA ALA A 65 5.33 10.95 1.30
C ALA A 65 4.88 12.34 0.80
N ALA A 66 5.18 12.67 -0.46
CA ALA A 66 4.74 13.91 -1.08
C ALA A 66 3.22 14.00 -1.15
N TYR A 67 2.54 12.91 -1.54
CA TYR A 67 1.08 12.84 -1.56
C TYR A 67 0.46 13.14 -0.20
N ARG A 68 0.94 12.46 0.86
CA ARG A 68 0.49 12.69 2.24
C ARG A 68 0.72 14.13 2.70
N LYS A 69 1.88 14.71 2.37
CA LYS A 69 2.19 16.11 2.69
C LYS A 69 1.22 17.08 2.02
N ASN A 70 0.83 16.82 0.78
CA ASN A 70 -0.13 17.66 0.05
C ASN A 70 -1.55 17.54 0.62
N GLN A 71 -1.97 16.33 1.00
CA GLN A 71 -3.25 16.12 1.69
C GLN A 71 -3.34 16.93 2.99
N LEU A 72 -2.28 16.90 3.81
CA LEU A 72 -2.20 17.69 5.05
C LEU A 72 -2.26 19.21 4.79
N LYS A 73 -1.57 19.71 3.75
CA LYS A 73 -1.63 21.13 3.39
C LYS A 73 -3.03 21.56 2.95
N GLY A 74 -3.73 20.73 2.20
CA GLY A 74 -5.11 21.01 1.77
C GLY A 74 -6.08 21.10 2.94
N GLN A 75 -5.91 20.24 3.95
CA GLN A 75 -6.74 20.25 5.16
C GLN A 75 -6.49 21.46 6.08
N ILE A 76 -5.26 21.99 6.12
CA ILE A 76 -4.92 23.17 6.95
C ILE A 76 -5.36 24.48 6.28
N SER A 77 -5.56 24.48 4.96
CA SER A 77 -5.91 25.68 4.18
C SER A 77 -7.42 25.81 3.91
N SER A 78 -8.25 24.94 4.51
CA SER A 78 -9.71 24.91 4.36
C SER A 78 -10.41 25.34 5.63
#